data_AF-A0AAW7P2F6-F1
#
_entry.id   AF-A0AAW7P2F6-F1
#
_cell.length_a   1.000
_cell.length_b   1.000
_cell.length_c   1.000
_cell.angle_alpha   90.00
_cell.angle_beta   90.00
_cell.angle_gamma   90.00
#
_symmetry.space_group_name_H-M   'P 1'
#
loop_
_entity.id
_entity.type
_entity.pdbx_description
1 polymer ?
#
loop_
_entity_poly.entity_id
_entity_poly.type
_entity_poly.pdbx_seq_one_letter_code
_entity_poly.pdbx_strand_id
1 'polypeptide(L)'
;MAVTVRDIQEKLRLSVVYGDDSLLSKEITTADISRPGLEMTGYFDYYTPERIQLVGMKEWSYLVKMSSHNRHQVLRKMFQPETPVIIVARNLEIPEEMLRAAEEKQLAILKSNVATSRLSGELSSYLDSRLAERTSVHGVLMDIYGMGVLIQGDSGIGKSETGLELVKRGHRLVADDRVDIYARDEMTLWGEPAEILRHLLEIRGVGIIDVMSLYGASAVKDSSQVQIAVYLENYAKDQVYDRLGNNAEELEIGGVTIPRIRIPVKTGRNISVVIEAAAMNVRAKEMGYDATKTFEERLSQLISQNEVKE
;
A
#
# COMPACT_ATOMS: atom_id res chain seq x y z
N MET A 1 9.78 -1.61 -9.46
CA MET A 1 10.42 -0.34 -9.89
C MET A 1 11.53 -0.04 -8.89
N ALA A 2 12.71 0.36 -9.34
CA ALA A 2 13.74 0.86 -8.43
C ALA A 2 13.31 2.23 -7.89
N VAL A 3 13.53 2.49 -6.60
CA VAL A 3 13.33 3.80 -5.98
C VAL A 3 14.67 4.51 -5.96
N THR A 4 14.71 5.78 -6.35
CA THR A 4 15.93 6.58 -6.41
C THR A 4 15.94 7.71 -5.39
N VAL A 5 17.11 8.29 -5.16
CA VAL A 5 17.26 9.49 -4.31
C VAL A 5 16.42 10.66 -4.84
N ARG A 6 16.24 10.79 -6.16
CA ARG A 6 15.37 11.79 -6.79
C ARG A 6 13.91 11.60 -6.39
N ASP A 7 13.42 10.35 -6.38
CA ASP A 7 12.03 10.05 -6.05
C ASP A 7 11.66 10.54 -4.64
N ILE A 8 12.52 10.29 -3.64
CA ILE A 8 12.31 10.79 -2.27
C ILE A 8 12.51 12.31 -2.18
N GLN A 9 13.42 12.88 -2.96
CA GLN A 9 13.70 14.31 -2.99
C GLN A 9 12.46 15.09 -3.47
N GLU A 10 11.85 14.65 -4.56
CA GLU A 10 10.63 15.27 -5.10
C GLU A 10 9.43 15.01 -4.19
N LYS A 11 9.26 13.76 -3.73
CA LYS A 11 8.10 13.37 -2.92
C LYS A 11 8.03 14.11 -1.59
N LEU A 12 9.17 14.22 -0.89
CA LEU A 12 9.26 14.89 0.41
C LEU A 12 9.71 16.35 0.31
N ARG A 13 9.86 16.89 -0.92
CA ARG A 13 10.28 18.27 -1.19
C ARG A 13 11.58 18.64 -0.48
N LEU A 14 12.56 17.74 -0.54
CA LEU A 14 13.86 17.94 0.05
C LEU A 14 14.68 18.93 -0.79
N SER A 15 15.45 19.79 -0.12
CA SER A 15 16.38 20.70 -0.78
C SER A 15 17.69 19.97 -1.05
N VAL A 16 18.17 20.01 -2.29
CA VAL A 16 19.50 19.49 -2.65
C VAL A 16 20.53 20.52 -2.20
N VAL A 17 21.47 20.10 -1.35
CA VAL A 17 22.57 20.97 -0.90
C VAL A 17 23.85 20.63 -1.65
N TYR A 18 24.09 19.35 -1.88
CA TYR A 18 25.16 18.85 -2.72
C TYR A 18 24.66 17.60 -3.44
N GLY A 19 25.00 17.46 -4.71
CA GLY A 19 24.57 16.34 -5.55
C GLY A 19 24.24 16.80 -6.97
N ASP A 20 24.64 16.00 -7.94
CA ASP A 20 24.26 16.15 -9.34
C ASP A 20 23.19 15.11 -9.74
N ASP A 21 22.80 15.11 -11.01
CA ASP A 21 21.80 14.17 -11.52
C ASP A 21 22.22 12.70 -11.37
N SER A 22 23.53 12.41 -11.42
CA SER A 22 24.06 11.05 -11.24
C SER A 22 23.87 10.58 -9.80
N LEU A 23 24.22 11.43 -8.83
CA LEU A 23 24.07 11.11 -7.40
C LEU A 23 22.59 11.01 -6.98
N LEU A 24 21.73 11.84 -7.56
CA LEU A 24 20.29 11.76 -7.32
C LEU A 24 19.63 10.53 -8.00
N SER A 25 20.26 9.93 -9.00
CA SER A 25 19.76 8.72 -9.67
C SER A 25 20.14 7.42 -8.94
N LYS A 26 20.90 7.52 -7.84
CA LYS A 26 21.30 6.35 -7.05
C LYS A 26 20.10 5.62 -6.47
N GLU A 27 20.11 4.30 -6.55
CA GLU A 27 19.02 3.45 -6.09
C GLU A 27 19.01 3.31 -4.57
N ILE A 28 17.80 3.21 -4.01
CA ILE A 28 17.51 2.91 -2.62
C ILE A 28 16.88 1.52 -2.60
N THR A 29 17.54 0.59 -1.93
CA THR A 29 17.19 -0.84 -1.93
C THR A 29 16.52 -1.30 -0.64
N THR A 30 16.49 -0.46 0.39
CA THR A 30 15.89 -0.75 1.70
C THR A 30 15.06 0.41 2.20
N ALA A 31 13.96 0.11 2.90
CA ALA A 31 13.09 1.09 3.54
C ALA A 31 13.61 1.55 4.91
N ASP A 32 14.54 0.80 5.50
CA ASP A 32 15.13 1.14 6.79
C ASP A 32 15.97 2.42 6.71
N ILE A 33 15.74 3.31 7.68
CA ILE A 33 16.48 4.56 7.82
C ILE A 33 17.51 4.42 8.94
N SER A 34 18.76 4.77 8.67
CA SER A 34 19.81 4.79 9.68
C SER A 34 19.91 6.17 10.33
N ARG A 35 20.03 6.19 11.65
CA ARG A 35 20.34 7.40 12.43
C ARG A 35 21.70 7.18 13.10
N PRO A 36 22.79 7.67 12.47
CA PRO A 36 24.14 7.19 12.75
C PRO A 36 24.74 7.84 14.01
N GLY A 37 24.08 7.74 15.16
CA GLY A 37 24.51 8.40 16.38
C GLY A 37 25.75 7.79 17.02
N LEU A 38 25.88 6.46 16.96
CA LEU A 38 26.99 5.73 17.57
C LEU A 38 28.25 5.77 16.69
N GLU A 39 28.04 5.76 15.37
CA GLU A 39 29.04 5.93 14.32
C GLU A 39 29.75 7.27 14.44
N MET A 40 29.04 8.31 14.89
CA MET A 40 29.69 9.58 15.18
C MET A 40 30.82 9.45 16.20
N THR A 41 30.75 8.47 17.11
CA THR A 41 31.80 8.23 18.12
C THR A 41 32.98 7.41 17.58
N GLY A 42 32.89 6.88 16.36
CA GLY A 42 33.92 6.06 15.73
C GLY A 42 33.64 4.56 15.71
N TYR A 43 32.48 4.11 16.21
CA TYR A 43 32.07 2.71 16.26
C TYR A 43 31.25 2.31 15.01
N PHE A 44 31.73 1.35 14.23
CA PHE A 44 31.17 1.01 12.90
C PHE A 44 30.86 -0.48 12.70
N ASP A 45 31.00 -1.33 13.72
CA ASP A 45 30.92 -2.80 13.54
C ASP A 45 29.57 -3.27 12.98
N TYR A 46 28.50 -2.54 13.26
CA TYR A 46 27.14 -2.79 12.76
C TYR A 46 26.61 -1.64 11.91
N TYR A 47 27.52 -0.86 11.31
CA TYR A 47 27.12 0.22 10.43
C TYR A 47 26.44 -0.33 9.19
N THR A 48 25.31 0.28 8.82
CA THR A 48 24.44 -0.11 7.70
C THR A 48 24.52 0.98 6.63
N PRO A 49 25.60 0.99 5.81
CA PRO A 49 25.84 2.04 4.83
C PRO A 49 24.75 2.09 3.75
N GLU A 50 24.14 0.96 3.39
CA GLU A 50 23.11 0.82 2.36
C GLU A 50 21.81 1.57 2.65
N ARG A 51 21.62 1.99 3.91
CA ARG A 51 20.45 2.76 4.37
C ARG A 51 20.61 4.24 4.11
N ILE A 52 19.50 4.95 3.99
CA ILE A 52 19.50 6.41 4.05
C ILE A 52 20.02 6.85 5.41
N GLN A 53 20.98 7.79 5.42
CA GLN A 53 21.55 8.33 6.64
C GLN A 53 20.81 9.60 7.05
N LEU A 54 20.12 9.58 8.19
CA LEU A 54 19.32 10.70 8.68
C LEU A 54 19.99 11.38 9.87
N VAL A 55 20.44 12.62 9.67
CA VAL A 55 21.04 13.46 10.71
C VAL A 55 19.97 14.36 11.32
N GLY A 56 19.66 14.10 12.59
CA GLY A 56 18.81 14.95 13.41
C GLY A 56 19.61 15.84 14.36
N MET A 57 18.90 16.41 15.34
CA MET A 57 19.50 17.31 16.34
C MET A 57 20.60 16.63 17.15
N LYS A 58 20.41 15.36 17.55
CA LYS A 58 21.38 14.65 18.41
C LYS A 58 22.69 14.44 17.64
N GLU A 59 22.58 13.86 16.46
CA GLU A 59 23.71 13.54 15.57
C GLU A 59 24.45 14.81 15.17
N TRP A 60 23.71 15.83 14.74
CA TRP A 60 24.26 17.15 14.41
C TRP A 60 24.97 17.82 15.59
N SER A 61 24.34 17.84 16.77
CA SER A 61 24.90 18.49 17.96
C SER A 61 26.22 17.85 18.41
N TYR A 62 26.40 16.56 18.14
CA TYR A 62 27.63 15.85 18.43
C TYR A 62 28.71 16.15 17.37
N LEU A 63 28.34 16.17 16.07
CA LEU A 63 29.24 16.56 14.98
C LEU A 63 29.83 17.97 15.18
N VAL A 64 29.02 18.96 15.56
CA VAL A 64 29.50 20.34 15.75
C VAL A 64 30.41 20.51 16.97
N LYS A 65 30.33 19.60 17.96
CA LYS A 65 31.23 19.58 19.13
C LYS A 65 32.60 18.98 18.82
N MET A 66 32.73 18.21 17.74
CA MET A 66 34.02 17.66 17.33
C MET A 66 34.94 18.75 16.79
N SER A 67 36.25 18.50 16.88
CA SER A 67 37.22 19.25 16.08
C SER A 67 36.91 19.06 14.59
N SER A 68 37.23 20.06 13.77
CA SER A 68 37.10 20.00 12.31
C SER A 68 37.73 18.72 11.73
N HIS A 69 38.92 18.36 12.20
CA HIS A 69 39.62 17.14 11.76
C HIS A 69 38.84 15.86 12.06
N ASN A 70 38.39 15.67 13.30
CA ASN A 70 37.66 14.45 13.70
C ASN A 70 36.30 14.37 13.01
N ARG A 71 35.59 15.51 12.90
CA ARG A 71 34.32 15.59 12.18
C ARG A 71 34.46 15.11 10.75
N HIS A 72 35.46 15.61 10.03
CA HIS A 72 35.72 15.22 8.66
C HIS A 72 36.09 13.73 8.54
N GLN A 73 36.97 13.22 9.42
CA GLN A 73 37.36 11.80 9.40
C GLN A 73 36.18 10.84 9.60
N VAL A 74 35.31 11.14 10.57
CA VAL A 74 34.13 10.32 10.86
C VAL A 74 33.16 10.33 9.68
N LEU A 75 32.85 11.51 9.13
CA LEU A 75 31.95 11.64 7.98
C LEU A 75 32.50 10.92 6.75
N ARG A 76 33.80 11.05 6.48
CA ARG A 76 34.48 10.34 5.38
C ARG A 76 34.43 8.82 5.54
N LYS A 77 34.44 8.31 6.76
CA LYS A 77 34.31 6.87 7.06
C LYS A 77 32.86 6.38 6.92
N MET A 78 31.89 7.21 7.27
CA MET A 78 30.46 6.92 7.08
C MET A 78 30.05 6.94 5.60
N PHE A 79 30.59 7.86 4.82
CA PHE A 79 30.18 8.04 3.42
C PHE A 79 30.81 6.95 2.55
N GLN A 80 30.09 5.84 2.45
CA GLN A 80 30.50 4.65 1.70
C GLN A 80 29.85 4.62 0.31
N PRO A 81 30.44 3.91 -0.66
CA PRO A 81 29.88 3.77 -2.00
C PRO A 81 28.45 3.21 -2.04
N GLU A 82 28.04 2.46 -1.03
CA GLU A 82 26.70 1.87 -0.89
C GLU A 82 25.68 2.89 -0.36
N THR A 83 26.14 3.95 0.32
CA THR A 83 25.26 4.93 0.94
C THR A 83 24.48 5.73 -0.10
N PRO A 84 23.15 5.62 -0.16
CA PRO A 84 22.39 6.29 -1.21
C PRO A 84 22.47 7.81 -1.06
N VAL A 85 22.23 8.31 0.16
CA VAL A 85 22.13 9.75 0.45
C VAL A 85 22.23 9.99 1.96
N ILE A 86 22.70 11.19 2.32
CA ILE A 86 22.55 11.72 3.67
C ILE A 86 21.53 12.87 3.70
N ILE A 87 20.64 12.84 4.67
CA ILE A 87 19.57 13.83 4.84
C ILE A 87 19.73 14.53 6.18
N VAL A 88 19.81 15.86 6.15
CA VAL A 88 19.89 16.70 7.36
C VAL A 88 18.51 17.30 7.66
N ALA A 89 17.93 16.93 8.80
CA ALA A 89 16.61 17.38 9.21
C ALA A 89 16.62 18.76 9.88
N ARG A 90 15.44 19.31 10.19
CA ARG A 90 15.24 20.51 11.03
C ARG A 90 15.95 21.78 10.53
N ASN A 91 16.23 21.87 9.24
CA ASN A 91 16.95 22.96 8.61
C ASN A 91 18.33 23.24 9.26
N LEU A 92 18.94 22.23 9.88
CA LEU A 92 20.23 22.37 10.57
C LEU A 92 21.34 22.78 9.60
N GLU A 93 22.31 23.54 10.10
CA GLU A 93 23.46 23.97 9.32
C GLU A 93 24.31 22.78 8.90
N ILE A 94 24.80 22.77 7.66
CA ILE A 94 25.63 21.69 7.14
C ILE A 94 27.09 22.11 7.32
N PRO A 95 27.88 21.40 8.15
CA PRO A 95 29.28 21.75 8.36
C PRO A 95 30.09 21.61 7.06
N GLU A 96 31.09 22.49 6.86
CA GLU A 96 31.96 22.44 5.68
C GLU A 96 32.67 21.08 5.51
N GLU A 97 33.00 20.41 6.61
CA GLU A 97 33.60 19.07 6.61
C GLU A 97 32.68 18.01 6.00
N MET A 98 31.37 18.19 6.14
CA MET A 98 30.36 17.32 5.54
C MET A 98 30.31 17.51 4.03
N LEU A 99 30.34 18.76 3.56
CA LEU A 99 30.43 19.08 2.13
C LEU A 99 31.72 18.52 1.52
N ARG A 100 32.87 18.73 2.18
CA ARG A 100 34.15 18.17 1.73
C ARG A 100 34.14 16.65 1.67
N ALA A 101 33.62 15.98 2.71
CA ALA A 101 33.51 14.52 2.71
C ALA A 101 32.56 14.01 1.61
N ALA A 102 31.45 14.71 1.36
CA ALA A 102 30.51 14.36 0.30
C ALA A 102 31.10 14.55 -1.10
N GLU A 103 31.92 15.58 -1.30
CA GLU A 103 32.67 15.80 -2.53
C GLU A 103 33.69 14.68 -2.75
N GLU A 104 34.50 14.35 -1.75
CA GLU A 104 35.50 13.27 -1.83
C GLU A 104 34.88 11.89 -2.09
N LYS A 105 33.68 11.64 -1.55
CA LYS A 105 33.01 10.34 -1.59
C LYS A 105 31.89 10.26 -2.61
N GLN A 106 31.61 11.36 -3.32
CA GLN A 106 30.54 11.45 -4.30
C GLN A 106 29.21 10.98 -3.70
N LEU A 107 28.77 11.65 -2.62
CA LEU A 107 27.53 11.34 -1.90
C LEU A 107 26.61 12.55 -1.88
N ALA A 108 25.34 12.41 -2.29
CA ALA A 108 24.37 13.49 -2.22
C ALA A 108 24.05 13.88 -0.76
N ILE A 109 23.90 15.18 -0.52
CA ILE A 109 23.40 15.76 0.73
C ILE A 109 22.07 16.46 0.45
N LEU A 110 21.02 15.99 1.10
CA LEU A 110 19.71 16.62 1.10
C LEU A 110 19.41 17.27 2.44
N LYS A 111 18.50 18.23 2.43
CA LYS A 111 18.10 18.99 3.61
C LYS A 111 16.59 19.13 3.69
N SER A 112 16.06 19.05 4.90
CA SER A 112 14.63 19.24 5.19
C SER A 112 14.44 20.14 6.39
N ASN A 113 13.38 20.96 6.38
CA ASN A 113 12.95 21.73 7.56
C ASN A 113 12.06 20.91 8.52
N VAL A 114 11.67 19.69 8.14
CA VAL A 114 10.79 18.82 8.92
C VAL A 114 11.53 18.27 10.15
N ALA A 115 10.79 18.04 11.24
CA ALA A 115 11.32 17.41 12.43
C ALA A 115 11.75 15.96 12.15
N THR A 116 12.90 15.56 12.72
CA THR A 116 13.57 14.26 12.43
C THR A 116 12.64 13.06 12.50
N SER A 117 11.84 12.91 13.58
CA SER A 117 10.94 11.76 13.71
C SER A 117 9.83 11.73 12.67
N ARG A 118 9.27 12.89 12.31
CA ARG A 118 8.26 12.99 11.26
C ARG A 118 8.86 12.64 9.91
N LEU A 119 10.02 13.21 9.59
CA LEU A 119 10.73 12.93 8.34
C LEU A 119 11.10 11.45 8.22
N SER A 120 11.56 10.83 9.31
CA SER A 120 11.83 9.38 9.35
C SER A 120 10.58 8.56 9.03
N GLY A 121 9.43 8.88 9.64
CA GLY A 121 8.18 8.16 9.38
C GLY A 121 7.65 8.36 7.96
N GLU A 122 7.78 9.57 7.40
CA GLU A 122 7.41 9.85 6.01
C GLU A 122 8.31 9.11 5.01
N LEU A 123 9.62 9.03 5.27
CA LEU A 123 10.57 8.26 4.47
C LEU A 123 10.25 6.77 4.52
N SER A 124 10.12 6.19 5.72
CA SER A 124 9.79 4.77 5.88
C SER A 124 8.48 4.43 5.18
N SER A 125 7.40 5.17 5.45
CA SER A 125 6.09 4.92 4.82
C SER A 125 6.12 4.98 3.28
N TYR A 126 6.91 5.90 2.71
CA TYR A 126 7.06 5.98 1.28
C TYR A 126 7.86 4.80 0.71
N LEU A 127 8.99 4.47 1.34
CA LEU A 127 9.86 3.39 0.90
C LEU A 127 9.22 2.02 1.07
N ASP A 128 8.56 1.75 2.20
CA ASP A 128 7.82 0.50 2.46
C ASP A 128 6.81 0.25 1.33
N SER A 129 6.00 1.26 0.99
CA SER A 129 5.03 1.16 -0.09
C SER A 129 5.67 0.91 -1.46
N ARG A 130 6.78 1.56 -1.78
CA ARG A 130 7.41 1.48 -3.11
C ARG A 130 8.31 0.26 -3.29
N LEU A 131 8.90 -0.25 -2.21
CA LEU A 131 9.79 -1.41 -2.18
C LEU A 131 9.08 -2.72 -1.82
N ALA A 132 7.82 -2.67 -1.34
CA ALA A 132 7.04 -3.87 -1.05
C ALA A 132 7.00 -4.85 -2.23
N GLU A 133 6.98 -6.14 -1.94
CA GLU A 133 6.86 -7.17 -2.97
C GLU A 133 5.45 -7.17 -3.56
N ARG A 134 5.36 -7.17 -4.90
CA ARG A 134 4.08 -7.25 -5.62
C ARG A 134 3.79 -8.70 -6.00
N THR A 135 2.64 -9.19 -5.57
CA THR A 135 2.04 -10.45 -6.02
C THR A 135 0.95 -10.16 -7.05
N SER A 136 1.08 -10.68 -8.26
CA SER A 136 0.03 -10.55 -9.28
C SER A 136 -1.07 -11.58 -9.06
N VAL A 137 -2.32 -11.11 -9.02
CA VAL A 137 -3.50 -11.94 -8.84
C VAL A 137 -4.47 -11.70 -10.01
N HIS A 138 -5.05 -12.79 -10.53
CA HIS A 138 -6.09 -12.68 -11.55
C HIS A 138 -7.43 -12.30 -10.92
N GLY A 139 -8.08 -11.25 -11.45
CA GLY A 139 -9.33 -10.73 -10.93
C GLY A 139 -9.59 -9.28 -11.34
N VAL A 140 -10.62 -8.70 -10.74
CA VAL A 140 -11.01 -7.30 -10.93
C VAL A 140 -11.01 -6.60 -9.59
N LEU A 141 -10.25 -5.52 -9.46
CA LEU A 141 -10.26 -4.70 -8.25
C LEU A 141 -11.15 -3.47 -8.48
N MET A 142 -12.13 -3.31 -7.61
CA MET A 142 -13.11 -2.22 -7.63
C MET A 142 -13.07 -1.44 -6.32
N ASP A 143 -13.27 -0.13 -6.37
CA ASP A 143 -13.59 0.70 -5.20
C ASP A 143 -15.11 0.93 -5.17
N ILE A 144 -15.76 0.22 -4.24
CA ILE A 144 -17.22 0.16 -4.07
C ILE A 144 -17.56 0.84 -2.74
N TYR A 145 -18.27 1.97 -2.82
CA TYR A 145 -18.57 2.82 -1.64
C TYR A 145 -17.35 3.21 -0.79
N GLY A 146 -16.16 3.35 -1.42
CA GLY A 146 -14.91 3.67 -0.72
C GLY A 146 -14.14 2.44 -0.23
N MET A 147 -14.68 1.24 -0.39
CA MET A 147 -14.05 -0.01 0.02
C MET A 147 -13.49 -0.76 -1.19
N GLY A 148 -12.23 -1.21 -1.11
CA GLY A 148 -11.65 -2.02 -2.19
C GLY A 148 -12.10 -3.47 -2.12
N VAL A 149 -12.71 -3.92 -3.22
CA VAL A 149 -13.28 -5.25 -3.40
C VAL A 149 -12.54 -5.96 -4.52
N LEU A 150 -11.80 -7.02 -4.18
CA LEU A 150 -11.13 -7.89 -5.15
C LEU A 150 -12.10 -8.98 -5.61
N ILE A 151 -12.59 -8.88 -6.84
CA ILE A 151 -13.51 -9.83 -7.46
C ILE A 151 -12.71 -10.89 -8.22
N GLN A 152 -12.78 -12.12 -7.74
CA GLN A 152 -12.13 -13.30 -8.31
C GLN A 152 -13.17 -14.32 -8.75
N GLY A 153 -12.73 -15.36 -9.44
CA GLY A 153 -13.59 -16.42 -9.96
C GLY A 153 -13.02 -17.00 -11.25
N ASP A 154 -13.66 -18.06 -11.73
CA ASP A 154 -13.21 -18.79 -12.92
C ASP A 154 -13.24 -17.91 -14.18
N SER A 155 -12.49 -18.32 -15.21
CA SER A 155 -12.49 -17.60 -16.49
C SER A 155 -13.89 -17.66 -17.13
N GLY A 156 -14.40 -16.51 -17.58
CA GLY A 156 -15.71 -16.41 -18.22
C GLY A 156 -16.92 -16.43 -17.28
N ILE A 157 -16.72 -16.41 -15.96
CA ILE A 157 -17.82 -16.31 -14.98
C ILE A 157 -18.54 -14.93 -15.00
N GLY A 158 -17.95 -13.93 -15.66
CA GLY A 158 -18.51 -12.59 -15.79
C GLY A 158 -17.87 -11.52 -14.88
N LYS A 159 -16.59 -11.66 -14.51
CA LYS A 159 -15.90 -10.72 -13.60
C LYS A 159 -15.84 -9.31 -14.20
N SER A 160 -15.35 -9.18 -15.42
CA SER A 160 -15.17 -7.91 -16.12
C SER A 160 -16.51 -7.25 -16.47
N GLU A 161 -17.51 -8.03 -16.88
CA GLU A 161 -18.88 -7.57 -17.08
C GLU A 161 -19.51 -7.03 -15.78
N THR A 162 -19.30 -7.72 -14.65
CA THR A 162 -19.75 -7.27 -13.33
C THR A 162 -19.06 -5.97 -12.93
N GLY A 163 -17.76 -5.85 -13.20
CA GLY A 163 -16.97 -4.63 -12.99
C GLY A 163 -17.51 -3.44 -13.79
N LEU A 164 -17.79 -3.64 -15.08
CA LEU A 164 -18.38 -2.61 -15.94
C LEU A 164 -19.77 -2.18 -15.47
N GLU A 165 -20.61 -3.11 -15.02
CA GLU A 165 -21.91 -2.78 -14.44
C GLU A 165 -21.75 -1.97 -13.14
N LEU A 166 -20.79 -2.30 -12.28
CA LEU A 166 -20.48 -1.51 -11.09
C LEU A 166 -19.98 -0.10 -11.43
N VAL A 167 -19.15 0.06 -12.46
CA VAL A 167 -18.75 1.39 -12.97
C VAL A 167 -19.98 2.21 -13.38
N LYS A 168 -20.90 1.60 -14.14
CA LYS A 168 -22.16 2.26 -14.54
C LYS A 168 -23.03 2.70 -13.35
N ARG A 169 -22.87 2.03 -12.20
CA ARG A 169 -23.57 2.34 -10.94
C ARG A 169 -22.83 3.35 -10.06
N GLY A 170 -21.73 3.93 -10.56
CA GLY A 170 -20.98 5.01 -9.91
C GLY A 170 -19.78 4.56 -9.10
N HIS A 171 -19.40 3.28 -9.17
CA HIS A 171 -18.19 2.77 -8.53
C HIS A 171 -16.97 2.97 -9.43
N ARG A 172 -15.78 2.74 -8.86
CA ARG A 172 -14.51 3.02 -9.54
C ARG A 172 -13.76 1.75 -9.87
N LEU A 173 -13.35 1.58 -11.12
CA LEU A 173 -12.42 0.54 -11.53
C LEU A 173 -11.01 0.90 -11.06
N VAL A 174 -10.33 -0.06 -10.43
CA VAL A 174 -8.90 0.06 -10.10
C VAL A 174 -8.08 -0.75 -11.09
N ALA A 175 -8.45 -2.02 -11.29
CA ALA A 175 -7.74 -2.94 -12.17
C ALA A 175 -8.70 -4.03 -12.70
N ASP A 176 -8.48 -4.48 -13.93
CA ASP A 176 -9.16 -5.62 -14.56
C ASP A 176 -8.11 -6.65 -15.02
N ASP A 177 -8.52 -7.92 -15.08
CA ASP A 177 -7.72 -9.10 -15.43
C ASP A 177 -6.51 -9.40 -14.51
N ARG A 178 -5.54 -8.49 -14.40
CA ARG A 178 -4.35 -8.62 -13.55
C ARG A 178 -4.27 -7.47 -12.56
N VAL A 179 -4.31 -7.83 -11.28
CA VAL A 179 -4.15 -6.90 -10.15
C VAL A 179 -2.82 -7.18 -9.48
N ASP A 180 -1.94 -6.19 -9.42
CA ASP A 180 -0.71 -6.29 -8.64
C ASP A 180 -1.03 -5.87 -7.20
N ILE A 181 -0.92 -6.83 -6.28
CA ILE A 181 -1.26 -6.66 -4.86
C ILE A 181 0.01 -6.69 -4.01
N TYR A 182 0.09 -5.82 -3.02
CA TYR A 182 1.22 -5.78 -2.08
C TYR A 182 0.74 -5.42 -0.68
N ALA A 183 1.44 -5.93 0.33
CA ALA A 183 1.27 -5.49 1.71
C ALA A 183 1.96 -4.13 1.89
N ARG A 184 1.20 -3.12 2.32
CA ARG A 184 1.77 -1.80 2.62
C ARG A 184 2.32 -1.73 4.04
N ASP A 185 1.74 -2.52 4.93
CA ASP A 185 2.17 -2.81 6.29
C ASP A 185 1.66 -4.21 6.68
N GLU A 186 1.87 -4.62 7.93
CA GLU A 186 1.48 -5.95 8.44
C GLU A 186 -0.04 -6.20 8.44
N MET A 187 -0.88 -5.18 8.20
CA MET A 187 -2.34 -5.29 8.31
C MET A 187 -3.09 -4.86 7.04
N THR A 188 -2.44 -4.16 6.11
CA THR A 188 -3.12 -3.53 4.96
C THR A 188 -2.59 -4.00 3.62
N LEU A 189 -3.49 -4.55 2.80
CA LEU A 189 -3.24 -4.85 1.40
C LEU A 189 -3.62 -3.68 0.52
N TRP A 190 -2.82 -3.43 -0.50
CA TRP A 190 -3.08 -2.48 -1.57
C TRP A 190 -3.02 -3.18 -2.91
N GLY A 191 -3.86 -2.75 -3.84
CA GLY A 191 -3.86 -3.24 -5.20
C GLY A 191 -3.83 -2.10 -6.22
N GLU A 192 -3.11 -2.35 -7.30
CA GLU A 192 -2.92 -1.44 -8.44
C GLU A 192 -3.00 -2.23 -9.75
N PRO A 193 -3.38 -1.60 -10.88
CA PRO A 193 -3.37 -2.27 -12.17
C PRO A 193 -1.92 -2.50 -12.63
N ALA A 194 -1.70 -3.59 -13.37
CA ALA A 194 -0.50 -3.66 -14.20
C ALA A 194 -0.46 -2.46 -15.15
N GLU A 195 0.69 -1.81 -15.29
CA GLU A 195 0.79 -0.50 -15.96
C GLU A 195 0.23 -0.50 -17.39
N ILE A 196 0.45 -1.58 -18.14
CA ILE A 196 -0.07 -1.77 -19.51
C ILE A 196 -1.60 -1.92 -19.57
N LEU A 197 -2.25 -2.32 -18.47
CA LEU A 197 -3.70 -2.54 -18.37
C LEU A 197 -4.44 -1.38 -17.71
N ARG A 198 -3.75 -0.27 -17.42
CA ARG A 198 -4.34 0.86 -16.70
C ARG A 198 -5.59 1.40 -17.42
N HIS A 199 -6.70 1.48 -16.68
CA HIS A 199 -8.04 1.91 -17.15
C HIS A 199 -8.68 1.02 -18.23
N LEU A 200 -7.99 -0.03 -18.68
CA LEU A 200 -8.50 -0.92 -19.71
C LEU A 200 -9.36 -2.02 -19.08
N LEU A 201 -10.37 -2.45 -19.82
CA LEU A 201 -11.25 -3.56 -19.46
C LEU A 201 -11.57 -4.37 -20.70
N GLU A 202 -11.47 -5.70 -20.63
CA GLU A 202 -11.84 -6.59 -21.73
C GLU A 202 -13.29 -7.10 -21.58
N ILE A 203 -14.14 -6.86 -22.58
CA ILE A 203 -15.49 -7.43 -22.62
C ILE A 203 -15.61 -8.38 -23.81
N ARG A 204 -16.03 -9.62 -23.53
CA ARG A 204 -16.24 -10.63 -24.58
C ARG A 204 -17.31 -10.17 -25.56
N GLY A 205 -16.99 -10.25 -26.86
CA GLY A 205 -17.87 -9.83 -27.94
C GLY A 205 -17.84 -8.32 -28.24
N VAL A 206 -17.20 -7.51 -27.40
CA VAL A 206 -17.00 -6.07 -27.64
C VAL A 206 -15.51 -5.76 -27.91
N GLY A 207 -14.61 -6.36 -27.13
CA GLY A 207 -13.17 -6.09 -27.18
C GLY A 207 -12.68 -5.30 -25.96
N ILE A 208 -11.49 -4.73 -26.07
CA ILE A 208 -10.89 -3.88 -25.03
C ILE A 208 -11.49 -2.48 -25.10
N ILE A 209 -11.91 -1.95 -23.95
CA ILE A 209 -12.41 -0.59 -23.79
C ILE A 209 -11.57 0.17 -22.77
N ASP A 210 -11.51 1.50 -22.92
CA ASP A 210 -10.94 2.41 -21.93
C ASP A 210 -12.06 3.02 -21.07
N VAL A 211 -12.09 2.64 -19.80
CA VAL A 211 -13.11 3.08 -18.84
C VAL A 211 -13.01 4.57 -18.53
N MET A 212 -11.79 5.13 -18.48
CA MET A 212 -11.59 6.56 -18.24
C MET A 212 -12.16 7.39 -19.40
N SER A 213 -11.90 6.96 -20.63
CA SER A 213 -12.40 7.64 -21.83
C SER A 213 -13.93 7.59 -21.95
N LEU A 214 -14.56 6.49 -21.55
CA LEU A 214 -16.01 6.29 -21.69
C LEU A 214 -16.84 6.85 -20.52
N TYR A 215 -16.33 6.78 -19.28
CA TYR A 215 -17.08 7.10 -18.06
C TYR A 215 -16.46 8.24 -17.23
N GLY A 216 -15.32 8.78 -17.68
CA GLY A 216 -14.63 9.92 -17.08
C GLY A 216 -13.73 9.56 -15.90
N ALA A 217 -12.98 10.55 -15.41
CA ALA A 217 -12.00 10.37 -14.34
C ALA A 217 -12.61 9.88 -13.01
N SER A 218 -13.91 10.11 -12.78
CA SER A 218 -14.61 9.63 -11.58
C SER A 218 -14.88 8.12 -11.58
N ALA A 219 -14.72 7.44 -12.71
CA ALA A 219 -14.99 6.01 -12.87
C ALA A 219 -13.76 5.12 -12.66
N VAL A 220 -12.58 5.72 -12.42
CA VAL A 220 -11.32 5.00 -12.28
C VAL A 220 -10.53 5.49 -11.07
N LYS A 221 -9.59 4.68 -10.59
CA LYS A 221 -8.68 5.01 -9.50
C LYS A 221 -7.35 4.27 -9.68
N ASP A 222 -6.22 4.94 -9.49
CA ASP A 222 -4.91 4.34 -9.76
C ASP A 222 -4.54 3.18 -8.82
N SER A 223 -5.04 3.21 -7.58
CA SER A 223 -4.84 2.15 -6.60
C SER A 223 -5.89 2.22 -5.50
N SER A 224 -6.10 1.11 -4.78
CA SER A 224 -6.97 1.07 -3.60
C SER A 224 -6.50 0.06 -2.59
N GLN A 225 -6.78 0.31 -1.31
CA GLN A 225 -6.67 -0.72 -0.28
C GLN A 225 -7.62 -1.87 -0.63
N VAL A 226 -7.17 -3.12 -0.52
CA VAL A 226 -7.99 -4.32 -0.69
C VAL A 226 -8.48 -4.75 0.68
N GLN A 227 -9.78 -4.66 0.92
CA GLN A 227 -10.38 -4.93 2.24
C GLN A 227 -11.21 -6.20 2.24
N ILE A 228 -11.73 -6.61 1.09
CA ILE A 228 -12.56 -7.79 0.95
C ILE A 228 -12.29 -8.46 -0.40
N ALA A 229 -12.23 -9.80 -0.37
CA ALA A 229 -12.24 -10.61 -1.56
C ALA A 229 -13.65 -11.17 -1.81
N VAL A 230 -14.11 -11.15 -3.05
CA VAL A 230 -15.33 -11.81 -3.49
C VAL A 230 -14.94 -12.87 -4.50
N TYR A 231 -15.35 -14.11 -4.29
CA TYR A 231 -15.15 -15.19 -5.24
C TYR A 231 -16.47 -15.55 -5.92
N LEU A 232 -16.57 -15.28 -7.22
CA LEU A 232 -17.67 -15.69 -8.06
C LEU A 232 -17.49 -17.17 -8.41
N GLU A 233 -18.47 -17.99 -8.05
CA GLU A 233 -18.47 -19.42 -8.33
C GLU A 233 -19.71 -19.83 -9.15
N ASN A 234 -19.56 -20.91 -9.92
CA ASN A 234 -20.69 -21.47 -10.65
C ASN A 234 -21.73 -22.03 -9.67
N TYR A 235 -23.01 -21.73 -9.92
CA TYR A 235 -24.09 -22.30 -9.10
C TYR A 235 -24.21 -23.81 -9.30
N ALA A 236 -24.09 -24.57 -8.21
CA ALA A 236 -24.29 -26.01 -8.15
C ALA A 236 -25.50 -26.32 -7.25
N LYS A 237 -26.42 -27.18 -7.72
CA LYS A 237 -27.63 -27.54 -6.97
C LYS A 237 -27.34 -28.30 -5.67
N ASP A 238 -26.23 -29.03 -5.66
CA ASP A 238 -25.86 -29.94 -4.56
C ASP A 238 -24.95 -29.25 -3.52
N GLN A 239 -24.59 -28.00 -3.74
CA GLN A 239 -23.75 -27.22 -2.82
C GLN A 239 -24.63 -26.47 -1.80
N VAL A 240 -24.31 -26.63 -0.52
CA VAL A 240 -24.95 -25.86 0.55
C VAL A 240 -24.29 -24.48 0.60
N TYR A 241 -25.06 -23.46 0.24
CA TYR A 241 -24.64 -22.06 0.36
C TYR A 241 -24.93 -21.53 1.76
N ASP A 242 -24.00 -20.76 2.31
CA ASP A 242 -24.21 -20.07 3.56
C ASP A 242 -25.36 -19.06 3.44
N ARG A 243 -26.36 -19.21 4.29
CA ARG A 243 -27.58 -18.37 4.33
C ARG A 243 -27.53 -17.32 5.43
N LEU A 244 -26.68 -17.52 6.43
CA LEU A 244 -26.59 -16.68 7.62
C LEU A 244 -25.29 -15.87 7.64
N GLY A 245 -24.33 -16.17 6.76
CA GLY A 245 -23.05 -15.45 6.73
C GLY A 245 -22.17 -15.78 7.93
N ASN A 246 -22.26 -17.02 8.41
CA ASN A 246 -21.53 -17.55 9.57
C ASN A 246 -20.19 -18.19 9.16
N ASN A 247 -20.01 -18.52 7.88
CA ASN A 247 -18.75 -19.06 7.38
C ASN A 247 -17.84 -17.90 6.96
N ALA A 248 -17.00 -17.46 7.88
CA ALA A 248 -15.91 -16.55 7.57
C ALA A 248 -14.82 -17.31 6.79
N GLU A 249 -14.79 -17.13 5.48
CA GLU A 249 -13.61 -17.47 4.69
C GLU A 249 -12.64 -16.30 4.72
N GLU A 250 -11.36 -16.62 4.67
CA GLU A 250 -10.27 -15.65 4.66
C GLU A 250 -9.38 -15.89 3.45
N LEU A 251 -8.74 -14.84 2.97
CA LEU A 251 -7.74 -14.86 1.92
C LEU A 251 -6.47 -14.21 2.45
N GLU A 252 -5.37 -14.95 2.45
CA GLU A 252 -4.05 -14.44 2.81
C GLU A 252 -3.25 -14.12 1.55
N ILE A 253 -2.71 -12.90 1.46
CA ILE A 253 -1.79 -12.48 0.41
C ILE A 253 -0.66 -11.69 1.08
N GLY A 254 0.61 -12.03 0.81
CA GLY A 254 1.75 -11.28 1.34
C GLY A 254 1.77 -11.16 2.88
N GLY A 255 1.27 -12.18 3.59
CA GLY A 255 1.19 -12.20 5.06
C GLY A 255 0.02 -11.40 5.67
N VAL A 256 -0.82 -10.77 4.84
CA VAL A 256 -2.00 -10.04 5.30
C VAL A 256 -3.27 -10.82 4.94
N THR A 257 -4.15 -10.97 5.93
CA THR A 257 -5.40 -11.71 5.80
C THR A 257 -6.58 -10.78 5.66
N ILE A 258 -7.42 -11.02 4.65
CA ILE A 258 -8.67 -10.28 4.40
C ILE A 258 -9.88 -11.22 4.33
N PRO A 259 -11.09 -10.76 4.69
CA PRO A 259 -12.31 -11.55 4.55
C PRO A 259 -12.59 -11.89 3.08
N ARG A 260 -13.05 -13.12 2.85
CA ARG A 260 -13.47 -13.64 1.54
C ARG A 260 -14.93 -14.07 1.57
N ILE A 261 -15.70 -13.66 0.57
CA ILE A 261 -17.11 -14.04 0.40
C ILE A 261 -17.30 -14.78 -0.92
N ARG A 262 -17.94 -15.95 -0.88
CA ARG A 262 -18.33 -16.68 -2.09
C ARG A 262 -19.73 -16.26 -2.55
N ILE A 263 -19.87 -15.95 -3.83
CA ILE A 263 -21.15 -15.57 -4.43
C ILE A 263 -21.43 -16.51 -5.61
N PRO A 264 -22.49 -17.33 -5.53
CA PRO A 264 -22.87 -18.17 -6.66
C PRO A 264 -23.53 -17.34 -7.76
N VAL A 265 -23.03 -17.52 -8.98
CA VAL A 265 -23.52 -16.90 -10.20
C VAL A 265 -24.59 -17.80 -10.83
N LYS A 266 -25.79 -17.23 -10.99
CA LYS A 266 -26.95 -17.90 -11.60
C LYS A 266 -27.61 -16.93 -12.57
N THR A 267 -28.04 -17.43 -13.73
CA THR A 267 -28.75 -16.65 -14.74
C THR A 267 -29.94 -15.89 -14.14
N GLY A 268 -30.05 -14.60 -14.46
CA GLY A 268 -31.11 -13.71 -13.94
C GLY A 268 -30.81 -13.06 -12.59
N ARG A 269 -29.70 -13.42 -11.92
CA ARG A 269 -29.24 -12.73 -10.71
C ARG A 269 -28.32 -11.57 -11.09
N ASN A 270 -28.61 -10.38 -10.59
CA ASN A 270 -27.71 -9.23 -10.72
C ASN A 270 -26.57 -9.38 -9.70
N ILE A 271 -25.36 -9.72 -10.18
CA ILE A 271 -24.21 -9.98 -9.31
C ILE A 271 -23.68 -8.68 -8.70
N SER A 272 -23.67 -7.58 -9.45
CA SER A 272 -23.21 -6.28 -8.97
C SER A 272 -23.98 -5.80 -7.74
N VAL A 273 -25.31 -6.02 -7.68
CA VAL A 273 -26.13 -5.70 -6.50
C VAL A 273 -25.73 -6.54 -5.28
N VAL A 274 -25.41 -7.82 -5.49
CA VAL A 274 -25.00 -8.71 -4.39
C VAL A 274 -23.63 -8.31 -3.87
N ILE A 275 -22.69 -7.93 -4.75
CA ILE A 275 -21.37 -7.45 -4.34
C ILE A 275 -21.47 -6.15 -3.53
N GLU A 276 -22.31 -5.21 -3.96
CA GLU A 276 -22.60 -3.99 -3.17
C GLU A 276 -23.16 -4.31 -1.79
N ALA A 277 -24.13 -5.23 -1.71
CA ALA A 277 -24.70 -5.65 -0.44
C ALA A 277 -23.66 -6.34 0.46
N ALA A 278 -22.80 -7.19 -0.12
CA ALA A 278 -21.69 -7.84 0.58
C ALA A 278 -20.71 -6.80 1.13
N ALA A 279 -20.33 -5.81 0.32
CA ALA A 279 -19.46 -4.71 0.73
C ALA A 279 -20.09 -3.90 1.89
N MET A 280 -21.37 -3.53 1.76
CA MET A 280 -22.08 -2.81 2.83
C MET A 280 -22.21 -3.64 4.11
N ASN A 281 -22.39 -4.95 4.00
CA ASN A 281 -22.50 -5.85 5.13
C ASN A 281 -21.18 -5.98 5.91
N VAL A 282 -20.05 -6.12 5.21
CA VAL A 282 -18.72 -6.13 5.86
C VAL A 282 -18.48 -4.81 6.60
N ARG A 283 -18.75 -3.67 5.96
CA ARG A 283 -18.62 -2.36 6.62
C ARG A 283 -19.55 -2.23 7.83
N ALA A 284 -20.78 -2.73 7.75
CA ALA A 284 -21.71 -2.72 8.87
C ALA A 284 -21.18 -3.54 10.05
N LYS A 285 -20.63 -4.74 9.79
CA LYS A 285 -20.01 -5.60 10.81
C LYS A 285 -18.79 -4.93 11.46
N GLU A 286 -17.92 -4.28 10.68
CA GLU A 286 -16.79 -3.49 11.20
C GLU A 286 -17.24 -2.33 12.10
N MET A 287 -18.42 -1.75 11.82
CA MET A 287 -19.05 -0.73 12.66
C MET A 287 -19.82 -1.31 13.87
N GLY A 288 -19.81 -2.63 14.06
CA GLY A 288 -20.47 -3.31 15.18
C GLY A 288 -21.94 -3.70 14.94
N TYR A 289 -22.45 -3.54 13.71
CA TYR A 289 -23.81 -3.94 13.34
C TYR A 289 -23.81 -5.30 12.64
N ASP A 290 -24.14 -6.36 13.39
CA ASP A 290 -24.29 -7.71 12.85
C ASP A 290 -25.77 -8.11 12.72
N ALA A 291 -26.25 -8.18 11.47
CA ALA A 291 -27.62 -8.55 11.14
C ALA A 291 -27.94 -10.02 11.51
N THR A 292 -26.96 -10.91 11.44
CA THR A 292 -27.12 -12.33 11.78
C THR A 292 -27.28 -12.49 13.27
N LYS A 293 -26.42 -11.83 14.07
CA LYS A 293 -26.57 -11.80 15.53
C LYS A 293 -27.93 -11.22 15.93
N THR A 294 -28.34 -10.12 15.29
CA THR A 294 -29.66 -9.52 15.53
C THR A 294 -30.82 -10.48 15.22
N PHE A 295 -30.69 -11.26 14.14
CA PHE A 295 -31.68 -12.27 13.78
C PHE A 295 -31.73 -13.42 14.80
N GLU A 296 -30.58 -13.93 15.22
CA GLU A 296 -30.46 -15.00 16.24
C GLU A 296 -31.06 -14.56 17.58
N GLU A 297 -30.80 -13.32 18.01
CA GLU A 297 -31.39 -12.74 19.22
C GLU A 297 -32.91 -12.67 19.14
N ARG A 298 -33.46 -12.20 18.01
CA ARG A 298 -34.91 -12.13 17.79
C ARG A 298 -35.56 -13.51 17.71
N LEU A 299 -34.90 -14.46 17.05
CA LEU A 299 -35.39 -15.83 16.94
C LEU A 299 -35.44 -16.51 18.31
N SER A 300 -34.39 -16.35 19.12
CA SER A 300 -34.34 -16.88 20.48
C SER A 300 -35.44 -16.29 21.36
N GLN A 301 -35.67 -14.97 21.28
CA GLN A 301 -36.77 -14.31 22.00
C GLN A 301 -38.15 -14.83 21.57
N LEU A 302 -38.37 -15.04 20.27
CA LEU A 302 -39.63 -15.60 19.75
C LEU A 302 -39.87 -17.02 20.25
N ILE A 303 -38.84 -17.86 20.29
CA ILE A 303 -38.93 -19.24 20.80
C ILE A 303 -39.30 -19.21 22.29
N SER A 304 -38.58 -18.44 23.12
CA SER A 304 -38.90 -18.32 24.55
C SER A 304 -40.30 -17.77 24.82
N GLN A 305 -40.80 -16.84 24.01
CA GLN A 305 -42.17 -16.32 24.15
C GLN A 305 -43.24 -17.35 23.81
N ASN A 306 -42.94 -18.28 22.90
CA ASN A 306 -43.86 -19.34 22.52
C ASN A 306 -43.84 -20.52 23.50
N GLU A 307 -42.69 -20.83 24.11
CA GLU A 307 -42.58 -21.87 25.15
C GLU A 307 -43.29 -21.50 26.46
N VAL A 308 -43.42 -20.21 26.78
CA VAL A 308 -44.12 -19.72 28.00
C VAL A 308 -45.65 -19.73 27.84
N LYS A 309 -46.18 -20.06 26.65
CA LYS A 309 -47.62 -20.09 26.35
C LYS A 309 -48.25 -21.49 26.38
N GLU A 310 -47.50 -22.53 26.74
CA GLU A 310 -48.01 -23.86 27.14
C GLU A 310 -48.01 -24.02 28.66
#